data_AF-A0A921HIZ0-F1
#
_entry.id   AF-A0A921HIZ0-F1
#
_cell.length_a   1.000
_cell.length_b   1.000
_cell.length_c   1.000
_cell.angle_alpha   90.00
_cell.angle_beta   90.00
_cell.angle_gamma   90.00
#
_symmetry.space_group_name_H-M   'P 1'
#
loop_
_entity.id
_entity.type
_entity.pdbx_description
1 polymer ?
#
loop_
_entity_poly.entity_id
_entity_poly.type
_entity_poly.pdbx_seq_one_letter_code
_entity_poly.pdbx_strand_id
1 'polypeptide(L)'
;MSRLSDLYKAMETLRKEGLPVNEDLERKANELEEEIIKKEILPVLSKTIEPALQPVQRELVLVVDYVPGNPLSVHLSRKRNFTAEIDAKEILPDPEVEHKEIGKTGPKEVKNPVTRLRITFADGSVIQERNAAESFVTFVRRVGVERVRSLGLKQCKIPLVSNTLDKNMVTSRNL
;
A
#
# COMPACT_ATOMS: atom_id res chain seq x y z
N MET A 1 7.29 -39.42 3.84
CA MET A 1 7.95 -38.32 3.14
C MET A 1 6.88 -37.30 2.79
N SER A 2 7.15 -35.99 2.93
CA SER A 2 6.14 -34.97 2.61
C SER A 2 6.02 -34.81 1.10
N ARG A 3 4.83 -34.54 0.58
CA ARG A 3 4.63 -34.33 -0.88
C ARG A 3 5.53 -33.22 -1.43
N LEU A 4 5.80 -32.20 -0.60
CA LEU A 4 6.76 -31.13 -0.88
C LEU A 4 8.17 -31.66 -1.16
N SER A 5 8.63 -32.63 -0.35
CA SER A 5 9.97 -33.22 -0.54
C SER A 5 10.07 -34.03 -1.83
N ASP A 6 8.99 -34.68 -2.25
CA ASP A 6 8.95 -35.44 -3.50
C ASP A 6 8.89 -34.50 -4.71
N LEU A 7 8.18 -33.38 -4.60
CA LEU A 7 8.15 -32.31 -5.62
C LEU A 7 9.55 -31.72 -5.86
N TYR A 8 10.28 -31.37 -4.80
CA TYR A 8 11.64 -30.84 -4.93
C TYR A 8 12.59 -31.85 -5.56
N LYS A 9 12.53 -33.12 -5.15
CA LYS A 9 13.33 -34.18 -5.76
C LYS A 9 13.03 -34.36 -7.25
N ALA A 10 11.77 -34.31 -7.65
CA ALA A 10 11.38 -34.43 -9.05
C ALA A 10 11.96 -33.27 -9.89
N MET A 11 11.81 -32.03 -9.42
CA MET A 11 12.36 -30.85 -10.09
C MET A 11 13.89 -30.88 -10.16
N GLU A 12 14.56 -31.29 -9.09
CA GLU A 12 16.01 -31.43 -9.07
C GLU A 12 16.50 -32.51 -10.03
N THR A 13 15.77 -33.62 -10.14
CA THR A 13 16.08 -34.71 -11.08
C THR A 13 15.95 -34.23 -12.52
N LEU A 14 14.86 -33.52 -12.87
CA LEU A 14 14.69 -32.96 -14.21
C LEU A 14 15.84 -32.02 -14.59
N ARG A 15 16.29 -31.18 -13.64
CA ARG A 15 17.44 -30.28 -13.84
C ARG A 15 18.75 -31.06 -14.03
N LYS A 16 18.98 -32.13 -13.26
CA LYS A 16 20.19 -32.97 -13.36
C LYS A 16 20.28 -33.74 -14.67
N GLU A 17 19.15 -34.23 -15.18
CA GLU A 17 19.09 -35.00 -16.44
C GLU A 17 19.11 -34.11 -17.70
N GLY A 18 19.24 -32.77 -17.54
CA GLY A 18 19.33 -31.83 -18.65
C GLY A 18 18.03 -31.66 -19.44
N LEU A 19 16.89 -32.06 -18.87
CA LEU A 19 15.58 -31.84 -19.47
C LEU A 19 15.21 -30.35 -19.39
N PRO A 20 14.63 -29.75 -20.45
CA PRO A 20 14.25 -28.36 -20.44
C PRO A 20 13.11 -28.14 -19.44
N VAL A 21 13.42 -27.49 -18.32
CA VAL A 21 12.42 -26.97 -17.41
C VAL A 21 11.95 -25.64 -18.01
N ASN A 22 10.79 -25.67 -18.69
CA ASN A 22 10.21 -24.47 -19.26
C ASN A 22 9.51 -23.61 -18.20
N GLU A 23 9.29 -22.33 -18.49
CA GLU A 23 8.63 -21.38 -17.58
C GLU A 23 7.23 -21.87 -17.14
N ASP A 24 6.50 -22.55 -18.03
CA ASP A 24 5.18 -23.12 -17.71
C ASP A 24 5.24 -24.24 -16.66
N LEU A 25 6.28 -25.08 -16.70
CA LEU A 25 6.46 -26.14 -15.71
C LEU A 25 6.91 -25.55 -14.37
N GLU A 26 7.78 -24.54 -14.38
CA GLU A 26 8.17 -23.84 -13.14
C GLU A 26 6.96 -23.15 -12.49
N ARG A 27 6.12 -22.48 -13.29
CA ARG A 27 4.88 -21.86 -12.77
C ARG A 27 3.96 -22.89 -12.13
N LYS A 28 3.71 -24.03 -12.80
CA LYS A 28 2.88 -25.11 -12.27
C LYS A 28 3.48 -25.75 -11.01
N ALA A 29 4.80 -25.90 -10.95
CA ALA A 29 5.48 -26.41 -9.78
C ALA A 29 5.32 -25.47 -8.58
N ASN A 30 5.45 -24.16 -8.80
CA ASN A 30 5.24 -23.14 -7.77
C ASN A 30 3.78 -23.11 -7.28
N GLU A 31 2.81 -23.17 -8.19
CA GLU A 31 1.38 -23.25 -7.84
C GLU A 31 1.08 -24.48 -6.97
N LEU A 32 1.67 -25.63 -7.34
CA LEU A 32 1.51 -26.87 -6.57
C LEU A 32 2.20 -26.80 -5.21
N GLU A 33 3.38 -26.19 -5.13
CA GLU A 33 4.09 -25.94 -3.88
C GLU A 33 3.23 -25.11 -2.92
N GLU A 34 2.67 -24.00 -3.42
CA GLU A 34 1.78 -23.13 -2.65
C GLU A 34 0.53 -23.88 -2.17
N GLU A 35 -0.07 -24.70 -3.02
CA GLU A 35 -1.21 -25.54 -2.66
C GLU A 35 -0.87 -26.53 -1.53
N ILE A 36 0.30 -27.18 -1.61
CA ILE A 36 0.78 -28.11 -0.58
C ILE A 36 1.02 -27.36 0.72
N ILE A 37 1.65 -26.17 0.68
CA ILE A 37 1.88 -25.35 1.87
C ILE A 37 0.55 -24.99 2.54
N LYS A 38 -0.43 -24.52 1.76
CA LYS A 38 -1.75 -24.13 2.28
C LYS A 38 -2.52 -25.31 2.89
N LYS A 39 -2.50 -26.48 2.26
CA LYS A 39 -3.34 -27.63 2.66
C LYS A 39 -2.68 -28.52 3.70
N GLU A 40 -1.36 -28.63 3.71
CA GLU A 40 -0.66 -29.60 4.56
C GLU A 40 0.14 -28.89 5.66
N ILE A 41 0.86 -27.81 5.34
CA ILE A 41 1.77 -27.16 6.30
C ILE A 41 1.02 -26.21 7.25
N LEU A 42 0.19 -25.31 6.71
CA LEU A 42 -0.53 -24.33 7.55
C LEU A 42 -1.43 -24.98 8.62
N PRO A 43 -2.19 -26.06 8.34
CA PRO A 43 -3.01 -26.69 9.36
C PRO A 43 -2.20 -27.36 10.47
N VAL A 44 -1.02 -27.91 10.15
CA VAL A 44 -0.11 -28.48 11.14
C VAL A 44 0.43 -27.37 12.04
N LEU A 45 0.89 -26.26 11.45
CA LEU A 45 1.35 -25.10 12.21
C LEU A 45 0.27 -24.57 13.15
N SER A 46 -0.96 -24.40 12.67
CA SER A 46 -2.10 -23.94 13.48
C SER A 46 -2.31 -24.84 14.70
N LYS A 47 -2.34 -26.17 14.51
CA LYS A 47 -2.52 -27.13 15.62
C LYS A 47 -1.39 -27.08 16.66
N THR A 48 -0.17 -26.74 16.24
CA THR A 48 0.98 -26.65 17.13
C THR A 48 1.02 -25.34 17.91
N ILE A 49 0.69 -24.21 17.28
CA ILE A 49 0.82 -22.88 17.90
C ILE A 49 -0.42 -22.46 18.70
N GLU A 50 -1.61 -22.94 18.32
CA GLU A 50 -2.88 -22.56 18.96
C GLU A 50 -2.89 -22.81 20.48
N PRO A 51 -2.39 -23.94 21.02
CA PRO A 51 -2.30 -24.16 22.46
C PRO A 51 -1.40 -23.13 23.19
N ALA A 52 -0.31 -22.69 22.55
CA ALA A 52 0.61 -21.71 23.12
C ALA A 52 0.01 -20.29 23.16
N LEU A 53 -0.97 -20.02 22.28
CA LEU A 53 -1.66 -18.73 22.19
C LEU A 53 -2.93 -18.65 23.05
N GLN A 54 -3.43 -19.76 23.61
CA GLN A 54 -4.61 -19.79 24.47
C GLN A 54 -4.60 -18.78 25.65
N PRO A 55 -3.46 -18.54 26.34
CA PRO A 55 -3.44 -17.56 27.43
C PRO A 55 -3.63 -16.12 26.99
N VAL A 56 -3.50 -15.82 25.69
CA VAL A 56 -3.53 -14.44 25.19
C VAL A 56 -4.99 -13.97 25.03
N GLN A 57 -5.41 -13.06 25.90
CA GLN A 57 -6.79 -12.56 25.97
C GLN A 57 -7.09 -11.37 25.04
N ARG A 58 -6.17 -11.07 24.13
CA ARG A 58 -6.32 -9.99 23.16
C ARG A 58 -5.99 -10.51 21.79
N GLU A 59 -6.54 -9.85 20.80
CA GLU A 59 -6.16 -10.13 19.44
C GLU A 59 -4.70 -9.76 19.14
N LEU A 60 -4.08 -10.61 18.32
CA LEU A 60 -2.76 -10.46 17.74
C LEU A 60 -2.71 -11.02 16.32
N VAL A 61 -1.89 -10.40 15.47
CA VAL A 61 -1.50 -10.94 14.16
C VAL A 61 -0.03 -11.34 14.26
N LEU A 62 0.28 -12.60 13.93
CA LEU A 62 1.66 -13.10 13.90
C LEU A 62 2.12 -13.22 12.46
N VAL A 63 3.23 -12.58 12.16
CA VAL A 63 3.94 -12.75 10.89
C VAL A 63 5.10 -13.69 11.14
N VAL A 64 5.19 -14.73 10.32
CA VAL A 64 6.20 -15.77 10.43
C VAL A 64 7.11 -15.66 9.21
N ASP A 65 8.35 -15.28 9.47
CA ASP A 65 9.39 -15.22 8.45
C ASP A 65 10.19 -16.52 8.52
N TYR A 66 10.07 -17.31 7.45
CA TYR A 66 10.80 -18.56 7.29
C TYR A 66 11.86 -18.42 6.20
N VAL A 67 13.12 -18.60 6.60
CA VAL A 67 14.25 -18.74 5.68
C VAL A 67 14.86 -20.12 5.92
N PRO A 68 14.97 -20.98 4.89
CA PRO A 68 15.61 -22.28 5.04
C PRO A 68 17.01 -22.17 5.66
N GLY A 69 17.27 -22.97 6.70
CA GLY A 69 18.57 -22.97 7.41
C GLY A 69 18.70 -21.97 8.56
N ASN A 70 17.76 -21.03 8.72
CA ASN A 70 17.73 -20.10 9.84
C ASN A 70 16.63 -20.48 10.85
N PRO A 71 16.76 -20.08 12.14
CA PRO A 71 15.68 -20.23 13.09
C PRO A 71 14.45 -19.42 12.64
N LEU A 72 13.26 -19.97 12.89
CA LEU A 72 11.99 -19.34 12.57
C LEU A 72 11.88 -17.99 13.28
N SER A 73 11.69 -16.91 12.52
CA SER A 73 11.54 -15.56 13.08
C SER A 73 10.06 -15.22 13.17
N VAL A 74 9.61 -14.80 14.35
CA VAL A 74 8.20 -14.48 14.61
C VAL A 74 8.09 -13.04 15.07
N HIS A 75 7.34 -12.24 14.34
CA HIS A 75 7.08 -10.84 14.64
C HIS A 75 5.62 -10.62 15.02
N LEU A 76 5.39 -9.88 16.11
CA LEU A 76 4.06 -9.46 16.53
C LEU A 76 3.64 -8.22 15.73
N SER A 77 2.61 -8.37 14.91
CA SER A 77 1.99 -7.25 14.20
C SER A 77 0.85 -6.65 15.04
N ARG A 78 0.79 -5.31 15.05
CA ARG A 78 -0.20 -4.52 15.78
C ARG A 78 -1.30 -4.01 14.84
N LYS A 79 -2.08 -4.89 14.17
CA LYS A 79 -3.49 -4.67 13.73
C LYS A 79 -4.00 -5.75 12.75
N ARG A 80 -5.29 -6.10 12.91
CA ARG A 80 -6.16 -6.72 11.88
C ARG A 80 -6.16 -5.82 10.65
N ASN A 81 -5.74 -6.33 9.50
CA ASN A 81 -6.30 -6.10 8.16
C ASN A 81 -5.26 -6.54 7.10
N PHE A 82 -5.12 -7.85 6.88
CA PHE A 82 -4.25 -8.42 5.83
C PHE A 82 -5.04 -9.22 4.78
N THR A 83 -6.34 -8.97 4.61
CA THR A 83 -7.13 -9.59 3.54
C THR A 83 -7.34 -8.60 2.40
N ALA A 84 -6.30 -8.43 1.58
CA ALA A 84 -6.35 -8.18 0.15
C ALA A 84 -4.89 -7.95 -0.31
N GLU A 85 -4.36 -8.86 -1.12
CA GLU A 85 -3.07 -8.72 -1.79
C GLU A 85 -2.99 -7.39 -2.57
N ILE A 86 -1.76 -6.97 -2.92
CA ILE A 86 -1.35 -5.88 -3.84
C ILE A 86 -0.88 -4.57 -3.15
N ASP A 87 0.44 -4.44 -3.03
CA ASP A 87 1.25 -3.21 -3.18
C ASP A 87 0.70 -1.88 -2.61
N ALA A 88 0.06 -1.92 -1.45
CA ALA A 88 -0.40 -0.75 -0.75
C ALA A 88 0.61 -0.40 0.37
N LYS A 89 1.42 0.63 0.13
CA LYS A 89 2.14 1.33 1.21
C LYS A 89 1.12 1.62 2.31
N GLU A 90 1.34 1.11 3.52
CA GLU A 90 0.54 1.47 4.68
C GLU A 90 0.48 3.00 4.76
N ILE A 91 -0.71 3.55 4.51
CA ILE A 91 -0.91 4.98 4.64
C ILE A 91 -1.01 5.25 6.14
N LEU A 92 0.14 5.46 6.79
CA LEU A 92 0.18 6.06 8.12
C LEU A 92 -0.61 7.38 8.09
N PRO A 93 -1.42 7.69 9.12
CA PRO A 93 -2.07 8.99 9.22
C PRO A 93 -0.99 10.08 9.15
N ASP A 94 -1.19 11.06 8.26
CA ASP A 94 -0.24 12.16 8.14
C ASP A 94 -0.14 12.86 9.51
N PRO A 95 1.08 13.19 9.99
CA PRO A 95 1.27 13.76 11.32
C PRO A 95 0.54 15.09 11.45
N GLU A 96 -0.11 15.31 12.61
CA GLU A 96 -0.74 16.60 12.90
C GLU A 96 0.33 17.71 12.92
N VAL A 97 0.06 18.81 12.20
CA VAL A 97 0.96 19.95 12.10
C VAL A 97 0.53 21.03 13.08
N GLU A 98 1.44 21.42 13.97
CA GLU A 98 1.23 22.61 14.82
C GLU A 98 1.31 23.89 13.98
N HIS A 99 0.24 24.66 13.99
CA HIS A 99 0.21 26.00 13.38
C HIS A 99 0.58 27.04 14.42
N LYS A 100 1.52 27.93 14.07
CA LYS A 100 1.77 29.14 14.87
C LYS A 100 0.73 30.20 14.51
N GLU A 101 0.03 30.74 15.49
CA GLU A 101 -0.83 31.89 15.29
C GLU A 101 0.03 33.12 14.98
N ILE A 102 0.00 33.56 13.73
CA ILE A 102 0.57 34.84 13.33
C ILE A 102 -0.55 35.88 13.49
N GLY A 103 -0.28 36.93 14.27
CA GLY A 103 -1.23 38.02 14.50
C GLY A 103 -1.72 38.67 13.21
N LYS A 104 -2.80 39.47 13.32
CA LYS A 104 -3.45 40.13 12.18
C LYS A 104 -2.42 40.90 11.34
N THR A 105 -2.15 40.40 10.14
CA THR A 105 -1.35 41.11 9.14
C THR A 105 -2.21 42.24 8.57
N GLY A 106 -1.63 43.43 8.38
CA GLY A 106 -2.33 44.61 7.88
C GLY A 106 -3.00 44.41 6.51
N PRO A 107 -3.83 45.36 6.05
CA PRO A 107 -4.59 45.22 4.82
C PRO A 107 -3.68 45.00 3.61
N LYS A 108 -3.90 43.89 2.89
CA LYS A 108 -3.26 43.64 1.59
C LYS A 108 -4.05 44.38 0.52
N GLU A 109 -3.51 45.50 0.03
CA GLU A 109 -4.20 46.43 -0.89
C GLU A 109 -4.26 45.98 -2.36
N VAL A 110 -3.42 45.04 -2.79
CA VAL A 110 -3.37 44.66 -4.22
C VAL A 110 -4.02 43.30 -4.45
N LYS A 111 -5.26 43.30 -4.96
CA LYS A 111 -5.89 42.12 -5.55
C LYS A 111 -5.67 42.13 -7.05
N ASN A 112 -4.91 41.17 -7.56
CA ASN A 112 -4.77 40.95 -8.99
C ASN A 112 -6.12 40.53 -9.61
N PRO A 113 -6.34 40.81 -10.91
CA PRO A 113 -7.52 40.33 -11.62
C PRO A 113 -7.60 38.79 -11.62
N VAL A 114 -8.83 38.26 -11.65
CA VAL A 114 -9.09 36.81 -11.60
C VAL A 114 -8.50 36.14 -12.84
N THR A 115 -7.51 35.28 -12.64
CA THR A 115 -6.90 34.48 -13.71
C THR A 115 -7.66 33.16 -13.87
N ARG A 116 -7.95 32.78 -15.13
CA ARG A 116 -8.52 31.44 -15.45
C ARG A 116 -7.41 30.41 -15.54
N LEU A 117 -7.66 29.20 -15.04
CA LEU A 117 -6.74 28.07 -15.17
C LEU A 117 -7.18 27.19 -16.34
N ARG A 118 -6.25 26.90 -17.26
CA ARG A 118 -6.45 25.95 -18.37
C ARG A 118 -5.36 24.90 -18.32
N ILE A 119 -5.74 23.63 -18.26
CA ILE A 119 -4.83 22.48 -18.22
C ILE A 119 -4.98 21.72 -19.53
N THR A 120 -3.88 21.54 -20.26
CA THR A 120 -3.86 20.81 -21.54
C THR A 120 -3.03 19.54 -21.37
N PHE A 121 -3.61 18.40 -21.69
CA PHE A 121 -2.94 17.10 -21.62
C PHE A 121 -2.25 16.76 -22.95
N ALA A 122 -1.31 15.82 -22.91
CA ALA A 122 -0.57 15.38 -24.09
C ALA A 122 -1.46 14.69 -25.14
N ASP A 123 -2.62 14.16 -24.74
CA ASP A 123 -3.65 13.60 -25.63
C ASP A 123 -4.49 14.68 -26.33
N GLY A 124 -4.19 15.97 -26.11
CA GLY A 124 -4.91 17.12 -26.67
C GLY A 124 -6.17 17.51 -25.91
N SER A 125 -6.55 16.78 -24.85
CA SER A 125 -7.70 17.13 -24.03
C SER A 125 -7.42 18.32 -23.12
N VAL A 126 -8.46 19.10 -22.80
CA VAL A 126 -8.34 20.35 -22.06
C VAL A 126 -9.33 20.37 -20.89
N ILE A 127 -8.86 20.75 -19.71
CA ILE A 127 -9.70 21.11 -18.55
C ILE A 127 -9.64 22.62 -18.35
N GLN A 128 -10.80 23.27 -18.35
CA GLN A 128 -10.93 24.69 -18.10
C GLN A 128 -12.31 25.00 -17.50
N GLU A 129 -12.38 24.95 -16.16
CA GLU A 129 -13.60 25.25 -15.42
C GLU A 129 -13.76 26.74 -15.16
N ARG A 130 -14.92 27.12 -14.59
CA ARG A 130 -15.23 28.50 -14.22
C ARG A 130 -14.20 29.07 -13.24
N ASN A 131 -13.75 28.24 -12.29
CA ASN A 131 -12.80 28.60 -11.25
C ASN A 131 -11.52 27.76 -11.35
N ALA A 132 -10.38 28.34 -10.94
CA ALA A 132 -9.10 27.63 -10.91
C ALA A 132 -9.11 26.43 -9.96
N ALA A 133 -9.80 26.54 -8.81
CA ALA A 133 -9.95 25.46 -7.85
C ALA A 133 -10.71 24.25 -8.44
N GLU A 134 -11.81 24.50 -9.15
CA GLU A 134 -12.59 23.43 -9.82
C GLU A 134 -11.74 22.74 -10.89
N SER A 135 -11.03 23.52 -11.71
CA SER A 135 -10.12 22.98 -12.73
C SER A 135 -9.05 22.08 -12.13
N PHE A 136 -8.52 22.46 -10.96
CA PHE A 136 -7.53 21.68 -10.24
C PHE A 136 -8.13 20.39 -9.66
N VAL A 137 -9.33 20.44 -9.08
CA VAL A 137 -10.04 19.25 -8.57
C VAL A 137 -10.34 18.26 -9.70
N THR A 138 -10.85 18.74 -10.84
CA THR A 138 -11.11 17.89 -12.02
C THR A 138 -9.82 17.24 -12.54
N PHE A 139 -8.71 17.98 -12.53
CA PHE A 139 -7.40 17.43 -12.88
C PHE A 139 -6.95 16.33 -11.92
N VAL A 140 -7.01 16.55 -10.61
CA VAL A 140 -6.61 15.56 -9.59
C VAL A 140 -7.46 14.30 -9.70
N ARG A 141 -8.77 14.43 -9.92
CA ARG A 141 -9.68 13.30 -10.16
C ARG A 141 -9.32 12.51 -11.41
N ARG A 142 -8.95 13.20 -12.49
CA ARG A 142 -8.58 12.55 -13.76
C ARG A 142 -7.23 11.84 -13.68
N VAL A 143 -6.23 12.44 -13.04
CA VAL A 143 -4.88 11.86 -12.93
C VAL A 143 -4.82 10.77 -11.85
N GLY A 144 -5.65 10.88 -10.81
CA GLY A 144 -5.69 9.96 -9.69
C GLY A 144 -4.98 10.52 -8.46
N VAL A 145 -5.65 10.39 -7.32
CA VAL A 145 -5.24 10.94 -6.02
C VAL A 145 -3.87 10.42 -5.58
N GLU A 146 -3.61 9.12 -5.75
CA GLU A 146 -2.33 8.49 -5.39
C GLU A 146 -1.14 9.02 -6.20
N ARG A 147 -1.34 9.26 -7.50
CA ARG A 147 -0.28 9.81 -8.36
C ARG A 147 0.07 11.23 -7.95
N VAL A 148 -0.92 12.06 -7.64
CA VAL A 148 -0.70 13.42 -7.15
C VAL A 148 0.00 13.40 -5.78
N ARG A 149 -0.40 12.49 -4.89
CA ARG A 149 0.23 12.33 -3.57
C ARG A 149 1.69 11.88 -3.67
N SER A 150 2.01 11.00 -4.63
CA SER A 150 3.38 10.51 -4.86
C SER A 150 4.37 11.61 -5.23
N LEU A 151 3.90 12.76 -5.73
CA LEU A 151 4.73 13.92 -6.03
C LEU A 151 5.28 14.63 -4.77
N GLY A 152 4.79 14.27 -3.57
CA GLY A 152 5.31 14.80 -2.31
C GLY A 152 5.07 16.30 -2.10
N LEU A 153 4.11 16.88 -2.82
CA LEU A 153 3.77 18.31 -2.74
C LEU A 153 3.18 18.63 -1.36
N LYS A 154 3.61 19.75 -0.77
CA LYS A 154 3.16 20.20 0.56
C LYS A 154 2.74 21.68 0.52
N GLN A 155 1.64 21.99 1.20
CA GLN A 155 1.16 23.34 1.43
C GLN A 155 1.03 23.58 2.93
N CYS A 156 1.65 24.64 3.45
CA CYS A 156 1.69 24.91 4.89
C CYS A 156 2.18 23.71 5.72
N LYS A 157 3.15 22.95 5.19
CA LYS A 157 3.70 21.70 5.74
C LYS A 157 2.75 20.49 5.73
N ILE A 158 1.52 20.66 5.27
CA ILE A 158 0.54 19.58 5.12
C ILE A 158 0.66 19.02 3.69
N PRO A 159 0.61 17.70 3.48
CA PRO A 159 0.52 17.13 2.15
C PRO A 159 -0.64 17.72 1.35
N LEU A 160 -0.41 18.06 0.07
CA LEU A 160 -1.43 18.65 -0.80
C LEU A 160 -2.66 17.73 -0.93
N VAL A 161 -2.41 16.42 -0.90
CA VAL A 161 -3.42 15.37 -0.75
C VAL A 161 -3.12 14.69 0.57
N SER A 162 -3.96 14.93 1.57
CA SER A 162 -3.81 14.37 2.92
C SER A 162 -4.98 13.44 3.27
N ASN A 163 -4.70 12.49 4.15
CA ASN A 163 -5.71 11.60 4.74
C ASN A 163 -6.26 12.11 6.08
N THR A 164 -5.74 13.21 6.61
CA THR A 164 -6.21 13.83 7.86
C THR A 164 -6.82 15.21 7.58
N LEU A 165 -7.82 15.58 8.36
CA LEU A 165 -8.45 16.90 8.29
C LEU A 165 -7.72 17.87 9.21
N ASP A 166 -7.08 18.88 8.62
CA ASP A 166 -6.45 19.94 9.39
C ASP A 166 -7.48 20.99 9.83
N LYS A 167 -7.43 21.37 11.12
CA LYS A 167 -8.39 22.29 11.75
C LYS A 167 -8.39 23.69 11.13
N ASN A 168 -7.29 24.12 10.50
CA ASN A 168 -7.14 25.44 9.91
C ASN A 168 -7.41 25.45 8.39
N MET A 169 -7.61 24.28 7.76
CA MET A 169 -7.79 24.12 6.31
C MET A 169 -9.19 23.62 5.90
N VAL A 170 -10.20 23.79 6.77
CA VAL A 170 -11.58 23.24 6.66
C VAL A 170 -12.34 23.61 5.38
N THR A 171 -11.81 24.49 4.54
CA THR A 171 -12.48 25.04 3.35
C THR A 171 -12.51 24.14 2.11
N SER A 172 -11.81 23.00 2.08
CA SER A 172 -11.71 22.15 0.87
C SER A 172 -12.30 20.75 1.09
N ARG A 173 -13.63 20.66 1.14
CA ARG A 173 -14.36 19.46 1.62
C ARG A 173 -14.76 18.44 0.54
N ASN A 174 -14.44 18.65 -0.73
CA ASN A 174 -14.94 17.79 -1.82
C ASN A 174 -13.83 17.49 -2.85
N LEU A 175 -13.10 16.39 -2.66
CA LEU A 175 -12.28 15.74 -3.68
C LEU A 175 -12.78 14.32 -3.88
#